data_AF-A0A3C1GPE5-F1
#
_entry.id   AF-A0A3C1GPE5-F1
#
_cell.length_a   1.000
_cell.length_b   1.000
_cell.length_c   1.000
_cell.angle_alpha   90.00
_cell.angle_beta   90.00
_cell.angle_gamma   90.00
#
_symmetry.space_group_name_H-M   'P 1'
#
loop_
_entity.id
_entity.type
_entity.pdbx_description
1 polymer ?
#
loop_
_entity_poly.entity_id
_entity_poly.type
_entity_poly.pdbx_seq_one_letter_code
_entity_poly.pdbx_strand_id
1 'polypeptide(L)'
;MRSAVYVETSIISYLAARPSRDLIVAARQQVTHTWWRDRRPLFDLYVSQVVLDEVRAGDPEAAERRVALLAGLPVLDITPEVAEVAAALIARVPLPPRAGADAAHIAVAAYHGIDFLLTWNSAHIANAELRPRVEQVCRESGYRPPGLCTPDELMGEDNARDSE
;
A
#
# COMPACT_ATOMS: atom_id res chain seq x y z
N MET A 1 6.01 -14.38 -15.09
CA MET A 1 5.35 -13.06 -15.00
C MET A 1 5.76 -12.44 -13.69
N ARG A 2 5.94 -11.11 -13.63
CA ARG A 2 6.20 -10.41 -12.37
C ARG A 2 4.89 -10.27 -11.61
N SER A 3 4.95 -10.32 -10.27
CA SER A 3 3.77 -10.07 -9.44
C SER A 3 3.42 -8.59 -9.45
N ALA A 4 2.13 -8.28 -9.38
CA ALA A 4 1.64 -6.92 -9.32
C ALA A 4 1.64 -6.39 -7.88
N VAL A 5 2.13 -5.17 -7.67
CA VAL A 5 2.18 -4.51 -6.36
C VAL A 5 1.46 -3.18 -6.42
N TYR A 6 0.44 -3.01 -5.59
CA TYR A 6 -0.18 -1.72 -5.35
C TYR A 6 0.58 -0.99 -4.23
N VAL A 7 1.07 0.20 -4.54
CA VAL A 7 1.85 1.02 -3.60
C VAL A 7 0.92 2.01 -2.93
N GLU A 8 0.69 1.82 -1.62
CA GLU A 8 -0.10 2.75 -0.82
C GLU A 8 0.72 4.00 -0.42
N THR A 9 0.04 5.11 -0.15
CA THR A 9 0.59 6.46 0.07
C THR A 9 1.66 6.53 1.14
N SER A 10 1.57 5.74 2.21
CA SER A 10 2.60 5.71 3.25
C SER A 10 4.00 5.37 2.69
N ILE A 11 4.10 4.47 1.71
CA ILE A 11 5.38 4.11 1.06
C ILE A 11 6.01 5.34 0.42
N ILE A 12 5.21 6.11 -0.34
CA ILE A 12 5.66 7.32 -1.01
C ILE A 12 6.03 8.41 0.01
N SER A 13 5.27 8.49 1.09
CA SER A 13 5.52 9.45 2.18
C SER A 13 6.85 9.16 2.88
N TYR A 14 7.16 7.90 3.15
CA TYR A 14 8.45 7.50 3.73
C TYR A 14 9.63 7.78 2.78
N LEU A 15 9.46 7.57 1.47
CA LEU A 15 10.49 7.87 0.46
C LEU A 15 10.77 9.37 0.31
N ALA A 16 9.74 10.22 0.39
CA ALA A 16 9.86 11.67 0.19
C ALA A 16 10.22 12.46 1.47
N ALA A 17 10.04 11.84 2.63
CA ALA A 17 10.28 12.47 3.92
C ALA A 17 11.78 12.69 4.17
N ARG A 18 12.11 13.78 4.86
CA ARG A 18 13.47 14.02 5.36
C ARG A 18 13.82 12.94 6.40
N PRO A 19 15.11 12.57 6.57
CA PRO A 19 15.52 11.63 7.59
C PRO A 19 14.97 12.00 8.97
N SER A 20 14.26 11.08 9.59
CA SER A 20 13.67 11.26 10.91
C SER A 20 14.71 11.00 12.01
N ARG A 21 14.51 11.67 13.16
CA ARG A 21 15.23 11.36 14.41
C ARG A 21 14.51 10.34 15.28
N ASP A 22 13.24 10.07 14.98
CA ASP A 22 12.51 8.97 15.59
C ASP A 22 13.05 7.66 15.00
N LEU A 23 13.56 6.77 15.86
CA LEU A 23 14.24 5.55 15.45
C LEU A 23 13.32 4.60 14.67
N ILE A 24 12.04 4.53 15.02
CA ILE A 24 11.06 3.67 14.35
C ILE A 24 10.77 4.21 12.96
N VAL A 25 10.54 5.53 12.85
CA VAL A 25 10.32 6.19 11.57
C VAL A 25 11.56 6.08 10.68
N ALA A 26 12.75 6.31 11.24
CA ALA A 26 14.01 6.19 10.50
C ALA A 26 14.25 4.77 9.98
N ALA A 27 13.97 3.74 10.79
CA ALA A 27 14.05 2.35 10.35
C ALA A 27 13.09 2.07 9.18
N ARG A 28 11.82 2.52 9.28
CA ARG A 28 10.83 2.39 8.19
C ARG A 28 11.26 3.12 6.93
N GLN A 29 11.83 4.32 7.05
CA GLN A 29 12.42 5.04 5.91
C GLN A 29 13.51 4.19 5.25
N GLN A 30 14.44 3.65 6.04
CA GLN A 30 15.53 2.83 5.54
C GLN A 30 15.02 1.58 4.81
N VAL A 31 14.10 0.82 5.42
CA VAL A 31 13.51 -0.38 4.79
C VAL A 31 12.78 0.00 3.50
N THR A 32 12.02 1.10 3.50
CA THR A 32 11.30 1.57 2.30
C THR A 32 12.27 1.93 1.17
N HIS A 33 13.36 2.64 1.48
CA HIS A 33 14.39 2.97 0.48
C HIS A 33 15.08 1.71 -0.06
N THR A 34 15.42 0.75 0.80
CA THR A 34 16.02 -0.52 0.39
C THR A 34 15.07 -1.29 -0.53
N TRP A 35 13.81 -1.46 -0.13
CA TRP A 35 12.81 -2.15 -0.96
C TRP A 35 12.61 -1.44 -2.32
N TRP A 36 12.50 -0.11 -2.31
CA TRP A 36 12.29 0.68 -3.52
C TRP A 36 13.47 0.61 -4.50
N ARG A 37 14.70 0.52 -3.99
CA ARG A 37 15.91 0.39 -4.80
C ARG A 37 16.09 -1.02 -5.34
N ASP A 38 15.95 -2.02 -4.47
CA ASP A 38 16.46 -3.37 -4.72
C ASP A 38 15.35 -4.34 -5.16
N ARG A 39 14.14 -4.19 -4.61
CA ARG A 39 13.01 -5.10 -4.83
C ARG A 39 12.08 -4.62 -5.93
N ARG A 40 11.81 -3.31 -6.01
CA ARG A 40 10.93 -2.71 -7.01
C ARG A 40 11.12 -3.22 -8.44
N PRO A 41 12.35 -3.41 -8.97
CA PRO A 41 12.55 -3.88 -10.35
C PRO A 41 12.00 -5.29 -10.65
N LEU A 42 11.68 -6.06 -9.60
CA LEU A 42 11.15 -7.42 -9.69
C LEU A 42 9.62 -7.47 -9.81
N PHE A 43 8.94 -6.34 -9.65
CA PHE A 43 7.49 -6.24 -9.60
C PHE A 43 6.95 -5.26 -10.63
N ASP A 44 5.68 -5.42 -10.99
CA ASP A 44 4.93 -4.43 -11.75
C ASP A 44 4.17 -3.56 -10.75
N LEU A 45 4.53 -2.28 -10.66
CA LEU A 45 3.98 -1.36 -9.65
C LEU A 45 2.78 -0.60 -10.18
N TYR A 46 1.79 -0.41 -9.31
CA TYR A 46 0.56 0.31 -9.60
C TYR A 46 0.22 1.25 -8.44
N VAL A 47 -0.45 2.35 -8.77
CA VAL A 47 -1.11 3.24 -7.80
C VAL A 47 -2.54 3.49 -8.23
N SER A 48 -3.31 4.31 -7.51
CA SER A 48 -4.64 4.74 -7.95
C SER A 48 -4.84 6.23 -7.73
N GLN A 49 -5.99 6.74 -8.17
CA GLN A 49 -6.41 8.10 -7.86
C GLN A 49 -6.43 8.39 -6.35
N VAL A 50 -6.72 7.41 -5.49
CA VAL A 50 -6.68 7.58 -4.03
C VAL A 50 -5.28 8.00 -3.57
N VAL A 51 -4.25 7.29 -4.05
CA VAL A 51 -2.85 7.62 -3.74
C VAL A 51 -2.49 9.01 -4.28
N LEU A 52 -2.92 9.34 -5.49
CA LEU A 52 -2.66 10.64 -6.11
C LEU A 52 -3.28 11.80 -5.33
N ASP A 53 -4.48 11.60 -4.77
CA ASP A 53 -5.15 12.62 -3.98
C ASP A 53 -4.49 12.81 -2.61
N GLU A 54 -4.11 11.71 -1.97
CA GLU A 54 -3.45 11.74 -0.66
C GLU A 54 -2.04 12.33 -0.72
N VAL A 55 -1.24 12.00 -1.75
CA VAL A 55 0.12 12.57 -1.85
C VAL A 55 0.11 14.07 -2.12
N ARG A 56 -0.99 14.63 -2.64
CA ARG A 56 -1.14 16.07 -2.88
C ARG A 56 -1.56 16.85 -1.63
N ALA A 57 -2.01 16.16 -0.58
CA ALA A 57 -2.46 16.82 0.64
C ALA A 57 -1.30 17.35 1.49
N GLY A 58 -1.55 18.43 2.23
CA GLY A 58 -0.59 19.02 3.17
C GLY A 58 0.37 20.03 2.54
N ASP A 59 1.62 20.00 2.98
CA ASP A 59 2.66 20.96 2.56
C ASP A 59 2.98 20.86 1.06
N PRO A 60 2.95 21.97 0.29
CA PRO A 60 3.17 21.96 -1.15
C PRO A 60 4.54 21.40 -1.58
N GLU A 61 5.62 21.76 -0.87
CA GLU A 61 6.97 21.31 -1.20
C GLU A 61 7.12 19.78 -0.99
N ALA A 62 6.53 19.27 0.08
CA ALA A 62 6.44 17.83 0.32
C ALA A 62 5.55 17.11 -0.70
N ALA A 63 4.44 17.72 -1.09
CA ALA A 63 3.54 17.18 -2.11
C ALA A 63 4.24 17.05 -3.47
N GLU A 64 5.00 18.06 -3.90
CA GLU A 64 5.78 18.02 -5.14
C GLU A 64 6.78 16.85 -5.14
N ARG A 65 7.53 16.66 -4.05
CA ARG A 65 8.45 15.52 -3.91
C ARG A 65 7.74 14.17 -4.01
N ARG A 66 6.58 14.02 -3.37
CA ARG A 66 5.79 12.77 -3.43
C ARG A 66 5.23 12.51 -4.82
N VAL A 67 4.69 13.53 -5.48
CA VAL A 67 4.16 13.40 -6.85
C VAL A 67 5.26 13.02 -7.83
N ALA A 68 6.47 13.57 -7.69
CA ALA A 68 7.60 13.21 -8.55
C ALA A 68 7.98 11.72 -8.47
N LEU A 69 7.83 11.09 -7.29
CA LEU A 69 8.10 9.65 -7.10
C LEU A 69 7.10 8.74 -7.80
N LEU A 70 5.91 9.25 -8.12
CA LEU A 70 4.84 8.52 -8.80
C LEU A 70 4.96 8.60 -10.33
N ALA A 71 5.88 9.40 -10.86
CA ALA A 71 6.05 9.60 -12.29
C ALA A 71 6.34 8.26 -13.01
N GLY A 72 5.51 7.94 -14.00
CA GLY A 72 5.65 6.72 -14.80
C GLY A 72 5.02 5.46 -14.20
N LEU A 73 4.42 5.54 -13.00
CA LEU A 73 3.65 4.42 -12.47
C LEU A 73 2.24 4.39 -13.10
N PRO A 74 1.77 3.24 -13.59
CA PRO A 74 0.39 3.04 -14.00
C PRO A 74 -0.60 3.37 -12.87
N VAL A 75 -1.67 4.08 -13.24
CA VAL A 75 -2.75 4.47 -12.33
C VAL A 75 -3.96 3.59 -12.62
N LEU A 76 -4.42 2.86 -11.60
CA LEU A 76 -5.61 2.03 -11.65
C LEU A 76 -6.87 2.87 -11.48
N ASP A 77 -7.88 2.55 -12.28
CA ASP A 77 -9.17 3.25 -12.28
C ASP A 77 -9.98 2.94 -11.02
N ILE A 78 -10.70 3.96 -10.54
CA ILE A 78 -11.73 3.83 -9.50
C ILE A 78 -13.09 3.69 -10.18
N THR A 79 -13.54 2.44 -10.35
CA THR A 79 -14.82 2.13 -11.00
C THR A 79 -15.97 2.06 -9.96
N PRO A 80 -17.24 2.03 -10.40
CA PRO A 80 -18.37 1.78 -9.50
C PRO A 80 -18.22 0.49 -8.68
N GLU A 81 -17.69 -0.57 -9.27
CA GLU A 81 -17.46 -1.86 -8.60
C GLU A 81 -16.38 -1.74 -7.51
N VAL A 82 -15.32 -0.96 -7.73
CA VAL A 82 -14.35 -0.61 -6.68
C VAL A 82 -15.07 0.07 -5.50
N ALA A 83 -15.97 1.01 -5.78
CA ALA A 83 -16.72 1.71 -4.74
C ALA A 83 -17.66 0.76 -3.98
N GLU A 84 -18.27 -0.23 -4.66
CA GLU A 84 -19.09 -1.27 -4.01
C GLU A 84 -18.27 -2.16 -3.07
N VAL A 85 -17.07 -2.59 -3.50
CA VAL A 85 -16.15 -3.37 -2.64
C VAL A 85 -15.70 -2.53 -1.44
N ALA A 86 -15.37 -1.26 -1.64
CA ALA A 86 -14.98 -0.36 -0.56
C ALA A 86 -16.12 -0.16 0.45
N ALA A 87 -17.36 0.02 -0.03
CA ALA A 87 -18.53 0.13 0.84
C ALA A 87 -18.77 -1.16 1.64
N ALA A 88 -18.59 -2.33 1.02
CA ALA A 88 -18.68 -3.61 1.70
C ALA A 88 -17.61 -3.75 2.80
N LEU A 89 -16.37 -3.31 2.56
CA LEU A 89 -15.31 -3.30 3.56
C LEU A 89 -15.66 -2.39 4.73
N ILE A 90 -16.09 -1.16 4.47
CA ILE A 90 -16.49 -0.19 5.51
C ILE A 90 -17.61 -0.73 6.38
N ALA A 91 -18.61 -1.38 5.78
CA ALA A 91 -19.78 -1.87 6.52
C ALA A 91 -19.50 -3.12 7.37
N ARG A 92 -18.45 -3.88 7.05
CA ARG A 92 -18.30 -5.27 7.52
C ARG A 92 -16.98 -5.56 8.23
N VAL A 93 -15.99 -4.72 8.04
CA VAL A 93 -14.71 -4.75 8.75
C VAL A 93 -14.79 -3.66 9.83
N PRO A 94 -14.33 -3.90 11.06
CA PRO A 94 -14.33 -2.89 12.12
C PRO A 94 -13.21 -1.84 11.89
N LEU A 95 -13.25 -1.19 10.74
CA LEU A 95 -12.37 -0.08 10.40
C LEU A 95 -12.86 1.18 11.14
N PRO A 96 -11.94 2.10 11.51
CA PRO A 96 -12.35 3.34 12.13
C PRO A 96 -13.27 4.16 11.18
N PRO A 97 -14.20 4.99 11.71
CA PRO A 97 -15.17 5.72 10.91
C PRO A 97 -14.59 6.66 9.83
N ARG A 98 -13.29 6.99 9.93
CA ARG A 98 -12.54 7.85 8.98
C ARG A 98 -11.70 7.05 7.98
N ALA A 99 -11.75 5.73 8.00
CA ALA A 99 -10.93 4.83 7.19
C ALA A 99 -11.48 4.60 5.76
N GLY A 100 -12.25 5.55 5.21
CA GLY A 100 -12.78 5.43 3.85
C GLY A 100 -11.68 5.26 2.81
N ALA A 101 -10.55 5.95 2.99
CA ALA A 101 -9.38 5.80 2.13
C ALA A 101 -8.74 4.40 2.26
N ASP A 102 -8.57 3.89 3.49
CA ASP A 102 -8.01 2.55 3.74
C ASP A 102 -8.82 1.46 3.02
N ALA A 103 -10.15 1.52 3.11
CA ALA A 103 -11.04 0.60 2.40
C ALA A 103 -10.91 0.75 0.87
N ALA A 104 -10.73 1.97 0.36
CA ALA A 104 -10.54 2.21 -1.07
C ALA A 104 -9.23 1.61 -1.58
N HIS A 105 -8.09 1.72 -0.86
CA HIS A 105 -6.84 1.08 -1.26
C HIS A 105 -6.99 -0.44 -1.39
N ILE A 106 -7.63 -1.08 -0.41
CA ILE A 106 -7.88 -2.52 -0.41
C ILE A 106 -8.81 -2.90 -1.56
N ALA A 107 -9.90 -2.15 -1.75
CA ALA A 107 -10.88 -2.41 -2.80
C ALA A 107 -10.28 -2.32 -4.21
N VAL A 108 -9.46 -1.30 -4.48
CA VAL A 108 -8.75 -1.15 -5.75
C VAL A 108 -7.85 -2.36 -6.00
N ALA A 109 -7.03 -2.72 -5.01
CA ALA A 109 -6.09 -3.82 -5.16
C ALA A 109 -6.82 -5.16 -5.38
N ALA A 110 -7.92 -5.42 -4.67
CA ALA A 110 -8.74 -6.62 -4.85
C ALA A 110 -9.44 -6.66 -6.22
N TYR A 111 -10.07 -5.55 -6.62
CA TYR A 111 -10.80 -5.44 -7.89
C TYR A 111 -9.90 -5.68 -9.10
N HIS A 112 -8.73 -5.04 -9.12
CA HIS A 112 -7.76 -5.15 -10.22
C HIS A 112 -6.90 -6.42 -10.15
N GLY A 113 -7.14 -7.32 -9.19
CA GLY A 113 -6.42 -8.58 -9.06
C GLY A 113 -4.93 -8.42 -8.71
N ILE A 114 -4.59 -7.37 -7.97
CA ILE A 114 -3.22 -7.11 -7.52
C ILE A 114 -2.76 -8.20 -6.55
N ASP A 115 -1.53 -8.68 -6.71
CA ASP A 115 -1.00 -9.74 -5.85
C ASP A 115 -0.67 -9.23 -4.45
N PHE A 116 -0.10 -8.03 -4.32
CA PHE A 116 0.29 -7.44 -3.04
C PHE A 116 -0.11 -5.97 -2.90
N LEU A 117 -0.62 -5.60 -1.72
CA LEU A 117 -0.81 -4.22 -1.29
C LEU A 117 0.30 -3.88 -0.30
N LEU A 118 1.22 -3.01 -0.72
CA LEU A 118 2.38 -2.59 0.06
C LEU A 118 2.06 -1.34 0.88
N THR A 119 2.16 -1.42 2.21
CA THR A 119 1.78 -0.32 3.11
C THR A 119 2.54 -0.36 4.45
N TRP A 120 2.69 0.78 5.11
CA TRP A 120 3.05 0.87 6.53
C TRP A 120 1.86 1.10 7.46
N ASN A 121 0.63 1.19 6.93
CA ASN A 121 -0.58 1.28 7.74
C ASN A 121 -0.95 -0.11 8.31
N SER A 122 -0.22 -0.53 9.34
CA SER A 122 -0.51 -1.75 10.10
C SER A 122 -1.69 -1.61 11.05
N ALA A 123 -2.23 -0.40 11.23
CA ALA A 123 -3.38 -0.17 12.09
C ALA A 123 -4.68 -0.60 11.39
N HIS A 124 -4.85 -0.27 10.11
CA HIS A 124 -6.11 -0.46 9.40
C HIS A 124 -5.99 -1.31 8.12
N ILE A 125 -4.83 -1.34 7.45
CA ILE A 125 -4.64 -2.09 6.20
C ILE A 125 -3.90 -3.39 6.48
N ALA A 126 -2.60 -3.32 6.78
CA ALA A 126 -1.76 -4.50 7.10
C ALA A 126 -1.96 -4.97 8.57
N ASN A 127 -3.19 -4.90 9.08
CA ASN A 127 -3.51 -5.35 10.44
C ASN A 127 -3.82 -6.85 10.42
N ALA A 128 -3.01 -7.65 11.12
CA ALA A 128 -3.15 -9.10 11.17
C ALA A 128 -4.48 -9.57 11.79
N GLU A 129 -5.05 -8.82 12.74
CA GLU A 129 -6.34 -9.14 13.35
C GLU A 129 -7.51 -8.87 12.41
N LEU A 130 -7.41 -7.82 11.59
CA LEU A 130 -8.44 -7.46 10.61
C LEU A 130 -8.33 -8.27 9.31
N ARG A 131 -7.12 -8.77 8.99
CA ARG A 131 -6.81 -9.45 7.72
C ARG A 131 -7.80 -10.57 7.38
N PRO A 132 -8.11 -11.55 8.26
CA PRO A 132 -9.07 -12.61 7.92
C PRO A 132 -10.44 -12.06 7.51
N ARG A 133 -10.89 -10.99 8.17
CA ARG A 133 -12.18 -10.35 7.87
C ARG A 133 -12.15 -9.57 6.57
N VAL A 134 -11.09 -8.81 6.32
CA VAL A 134 -10.87 -8.11 5.05
C VAL A 134 -10.87 -9.10 3.88
N GLU A 135 -10.11 -10.19 4.01
CA GLU A 135 -10.03 -11.20 2.97
C GLU A 135 -11.38 -11.89 2.72
N GLN A 136 -12.12 -12.20 3.78
CA GLN A 136 -13.47 -12.75 3.67
C GLN A 136 -14.39 -11.81 2.89
N VAL A 137 -14.40 -10.52 3.22
CA VAL A 137 -15.25 -9.54 2.52
C VAL A 137 -14.87 -9.46 1.04
N CYS A 138 -13.58 -9.42 0.71
CA CYS A 138 -13.14 -9.40 -0.70
C CYS A 138 -13.65 -10.64 -1.46
N ARG A 139 -13.51 -11.83 -0.87
CA ARG A 139 -13.96 -13.10 -1.48
C ARG A 139 -15.47 -13.13 -1.69
N GLU A 140 -16.24 -12.68 -0.70
CA GLU A 140 -17.69 -12.62 -0.81
C GLU A 140 -18.18 -11.55 -1.79
N SER A 141 -17.38 -10.51 -2.04
CA SER A 141 -17.57 -9.56 -3.13
C SER A 141 -17.14 -10.10 -4.51
N GLY A 142 -16.61 -11.33 -4.58
CA GLY A 142 -16.23 -11.99 -5.84
C GLY A 142 -14.77 -11.78 -6.26
N TYR A 143 -13.92 -11.21 -5.40
CA TYR A 143 -12.54 -10.85 -5.72
C TYR A 143 -11.52 -11.64 -4.91
N ARG A 144 -10.35 -11.90 -5.51
CA ARG A 144 -9.20 -12.44 -4.78
C ARG A 144 -8.61 -11.32 -3.91
N PRO A 145 -8.47 -11.52 -2.58
CA PRO A 145 -7.83 -10.51 -1.74
C PRO A 145 -6.33 -10.40 -2.06
N PRO A 146 -5.77 -9.19 -2.09
CA PRO A 146 -4.33 -8.99 -2.22
C PRO A 146 -3.62 -9.42 -0.93
N GLY A 147 -2.35 -9.83 -1.03
CA GLY A 147 -1.48 -9.98 0.13
C GLY A 147 -1.21 -8.60 0.75
N LEU A 148 -1.70 -8.37 1.96
CA LEU A 148 -1.49 -7.11 2.69
C LEU A 148 -0.17 -7.18 3.46
N CYS A 149 0.83 -6.41 3.04
CA CYS A 149 2.18 -6.53 3.61
C CYS A 149 2.92 -5.21 3.76
N THR A 150 3.86 -5.18 4.70
CA THR A 150 4.87 -4.13 4.81
C THR A 150 6.05 -4.38 3.88
N PRO A 151 6.90 -3.37 3.60
CA PRO A 151 8.12 -3.55 2.83
C PRO A 151 9.05 -4.66 3.35
N ASP A 152 9.19 -4.82 4.67
CA ASP A 152 10.02 -5.87 5.27
C ASP A 152 9.46 -7.29 5.05
N GLU A 153 8.14 -7.44 4.96
CA GLU A 153 7.49 -8.71 4.62
C GLU A 153 7.65 -9.09 3.12
N LEU A 154 7.97 -8.12 2.24
CA LEU A 154 8.11 -8.34 0.79
C LEU A 154 9.58 -8.29 0.30
N MET A 155 10.52 -8.66 1.16
CA MET A 155 11.97 -8.67 0.88
C MET A 155 12.47 -9.94 0.18
N GLY A 156 11.66 -11.00 0.11
CA GLY A 156 12.03 -12.28 -0.53
C GLY A 156 13.05 -13.10 0.27
N GLU A 157 13.51 -14.19 -0.32
CA GLU A 157 14.49 -15.11 0.28
C GLU A 157 15.93 -14.58 0.09
N ASP A 158 16.34 -13.51 0.79
CA ASP A 158 17.77 -13.09 0.85
C ASP A 158 18.04 -12.18 2.06
N ASN A 159 17.81 -12.70 3.28
CA ASN A 159 18.24 -12.07 4.53
C ASN A 159 19.02 -13.03 5.45
N ALA A 160 19.49 -14.18 4.92
CA ALA A 160 20.16 -15.23 5.69
C ALA A 160 21.62 -15.48 5.27
N ARG A 161 22.29 -14.55 4.57
CA ARG A 161 23.69 -14.72 4.14
C ARG A 161 24.67 -13.62 4.57
N ASP A 162 24.25 -12.64 5.36
CA ASP A 162 25.16 -11.64 5.93
C ASP A 162 25.17 -11.72 7.46
N SER A 163 25.64 -12.86 7.99
CA SER A 163 26.16 -12.97 9.36
C SER A 163 26.92 -14.29 9.53
N GLU A 164 28.14 -14.33 8.97
CA GLU A 164 29.27 -15.14 9.48
C GLU A 164 30.42 -14.19 9.82
#